data_AF-A0A853L1E1-F1
#
_entry.id   AF-A0A853L1E1-F1
#
_cell.length_a   1.000
_cell.length_b   1.000
_cell.length_c   1.000
_cell.angle_alpha   90.00
_cell.angle_beta   90.00
_cell.angle_gamma   90.00
#
_symmetry.space_group_name_H-M   'P 1'
#
loop_
_entity.id
_entity.type
_entity.pdbx_description
1 polymer ?
#
loop_
_entity_poly.entity_id
_entity_poly.type
_entity_poly.pdbx_seq_one_letter_code
_entity_poly.pdbx_strand_id
1 'polypeptide(L)'
;MSMKEAYEKKLEAQLNEWSAQIDKLKAQAESAEADAQIQYQKQVKELRAMQDEAEQKLRELQKSSDTAWQDMKAGMDNAWDSIEAAMKMATSRFK
;
A
#
# COMPACT_ATOMS: atom_id res chain seq x y z
N MET A 1 22.95 5.12 9.85
CA MET A 1 21.57 5.02 9.37
C MET A 1 20.72 5.91 10.27
N SER A 2 20.10 6.95 9.73
CA SER A 2 19.25 7.87 10.51
C SER A 2 17.89 7.22 10.82
N MET A 3 17.15 7.80 11.77
CA MET A 3 15.80 7.34 12.08
C MET A 3 14.87 7.47 10.85
N LYS A 4 15.06 8.53 10.07
CA LYS A 4 14.35 8.76 8.81
C LYS A 4 14.65 7.67 7.79
N GLU A 5 15.93 7.37 7.54
CA GLU A 5 16.34 6.31 6.60
C GLU A 5 15.80 4.93 7.01
N ALA A 6 15.80 4.61 8.31
CA ALA A 6 15.26 3.35 8.82
C ALA A 6 13.73 3.27 8.59
N TYR A 7 13.04 4.38 8.81
CA TYR A 7 11.60 4.48 8.57
C TYR A 7 11.28 4.36 7.07
N GLU A 8 12.00 5.05 6.19
CA GLU A 8 11.84 4.92 4.74
C GLU A 8 12.01 3.49 4.23
N LYS A 9 13.07 2.80 4.67
CA LYS A 9 13.27 1.39 4.27
C LYS A 9 12.16 0.48 4.77
N LYS A 10 11.60 0.74 5.95
CA LYS A 10 10.44 0.00 6.45
C LYS A 10 9.24 0.20 5.52
N LEU A 11 8.94 1.45 5.16
CA LEU A 11 7.82 1.79 4.28
C LEU A 11 8.01 1.17 2.88
N GLU A 12 9.21 1.29 2.31
CA GLU A 12 9.56 0.68 1.02
C GLU A 12 9.38 -0.85 1.03
N ALA A 13 9.82 -1.52 2.10
CA ALA A 13 9.61 -2.96 2.26
C ALA A 13 8.12 -3.33 2.31
N GLN A 14 7.30 -2.55 3.01
CA GLN A 14 5.85 -2.76 3.06
C GLN A 14 5.16 -2.52 1.71
N LEU A 15 5.58 -1.50 0.94
CA LEU A 15 5.07 -1.29 -0.42
C LEU A 15 5.38 -2.45 -1.35
N ASN A 16 6.61 -2.99 -1.28
CA ASN A 16 7.00 -4.17 -2.04
C ASN A 16 6.15 -5.39 -1.66
N GLU A 17 5.87 -5.56 -0.37
CA GLU A 17 4.99 -6.62 0.12
C GLU A 17 3.56 -6.47 -0.42
N TRP A 18 3.00 -5.25 -0.36
CA TRP A 18 1.67 -4.98 -0.88
C TRP A 18 1.59 -5.16 -2.40
N SER A 19 2.62 -4.76 -3.15
CA SER A 19 2.69 -5.01 -4.59
C SER A 19 2.52 -6.50 -4.91
N ALA A 20 3.28 -7.36 -4.21
CA ALA A 20 3.21 -8.81 -4.41
C ALA A 20 1.82 -9.38 -4.02
N GLN A 21 1.23 -8.88 -2.94
CA GLN A 21 -0.11 -9.28 -2.52
C GLN A 21 -1.19 -8.82 -3.51
N ILE A 22 -1.12 -7.58 -4.02
CA ILE A 22 -2.03 -7.03 -5.02
C ILE A 22 -1.94 -7.83 -6.33
N ASP A 23 -0.73 -8.21 -6.75
CA ASP A 23 -0.53 -9.06 -7.93
C ASP A 23 -1.15 -10.44 -7.75
N LYS A 24 -1.03 -11.03 -6.55
CA LYS A 24 -1.71 -12.28 -6.20
C LYS A 24 -3.24 -12.12 -6.26
N LEU A 25 -3.80 -11.07 -5.65
CA LEU A 25 -5.25 -10.80 -5.68
C LEU A 25 -5.75 -10.57 -7.10
N LYS A 26 -4.94 -9.92 -7.95
CA LYS A 26 -5.24 -9.74 -9.38
C LYS A 26 -5.34 -11.08 -10.11
N ALA A 27 -4.38 -11.98 -9.92
CA ALA A 27 -4.42 -13.31 -10.53
C ALA A 27 -5.62 -14.15 -10.07
N GLN A 28 -5.99 -14.04 -8.78
CA GLN A 28 -7.19 -14.67 -8.25
C GLN A 28 -8.46 -14.06 -8.84
N ALA A 29 -8.50 -12.73 -9.01
CA ALA A 29 -9.62 -12.04 -9.63
C ALA A 29 -9.84 -12.48 -11.08
N GLU A 30 -8.76 -12.64 -11.85
CA GLU A 30 -8.77 -13.10 -13.24
C GLU A 30 -9.24 -14.55 -13.38
N SER A 31 -9.09 -15.37 -12.33
CA SER A 31 -9.51 -16.77 -12.30
C SER A 31 -10.92 -16.98 -11.71
N ALA A 32 -11.59 -15.91 -11.25
CA ALA A 32 -12.92 -15.98 -10.66
C ALA A 32 -14.03 -15.99 -11.71
N GLU A 33 -15.23 -16.42 -11.31
CA GLU A 33 -16.44 -16.33 -12.15
C GLU A 33 -16.78 -14.86 -12.50
N ALA A 34 -17.47 -14.63 -13.61
CA ALA A 34 -17.65 -13.29 -14.21
C ALA A 34 -18.17 -12.22 -13.22
N ASP A 35 -19.15 -12.55 -12.39
CA ASP A 35 -19.72 -11.61 -11.42
C ASP A 35 -18.75 -11.28 -10.28
N ALA A 36 -18.00 -12.29 -9.80
CA ALA A 36 -16.98 -12.13 -8.77
C ALA A 36 -15.75 -11.40 -9.31
N GLN A 37 -15.36 -11.69 -10.57
CA GLN A 37 -14.25 -11.07 -11.27
C GLN A 37 -14.39 -9.54 -11.32
N ILE A 38 -15.59 -9.01 -11.62
CA ILE A 38 -15.83 -7.56 -11.65
C ILE A 38 -15.60 -6.93 -10.28
N GLN A 39 -16.13 -7.53 -9.22
CA GLN A 39 -15.99 -7.02 -7.85
C GLN A 39 -14.54 -7.06 -7.37
N TYR A 40 -13.83 -8.14 -7.69
CA TYR A 40 -12.43 -8.33 -7.35
C TYR A 40 -11.50 -7.40 -8.12
N GLN A 41 -11.75 -7.21 -9.43
CA GLN A 41 -11.00 -6.23 -10.22
C GLN A 41 -11.17 -4.81 -9.69
N LYS A 42 -12.36 -4.44 -9.20
CA LYS A 42 -12.59 -3.14 -8.56
C LYS A 42 -11.72 -2.97 -7.31
N GLN A 43 -11.70 -3.98 -6.43
CA GLN A 43 -10.86 -3.95 -5.23
C GLN A 43 -9.37 -3.87 -5.57
N VAL A 44 -8.90 -4.66 -6.54
CA VAL A 44 -7.51 -4.61 -6.98
C VAL A 44 -7.13 -3.23 -7.52
N LYS A 45 -8.03 -2.56 -8.25
CA LYS A 45 -7.81 -1.19 -8.73
C LYS A 45 -7.73 -0.18 -7.58
N GLU A 46 -8.61 -0.30 -6.60
CA GLU A 46 -8.60 0.56 -5.40
C GLU A 46 -7.27 0.38 -4.63
N LEU A 47 -6.83 -0.85 -4.40
CA LEU A 47 -5.56 -1.13 -3.73
C LEU A 47 -4.35 -0.58 -4.49
N ARG A 48 -4.32 -0.71 -5.83
CA ARG A 48 -3.26 -0.11 -6.65
C ARG A 48 -3.23 1.42 -6.53
N ALA A 49 -4.39 2.07 -6.57
CA ALA A 49 -4.45 3.52 -6.41
C ALA A 49 -3.91 3.96 -5.04
N MET A 50 -4.23 3.23 -3.97
CA MET A 50 -3.69 3.53 -2.64
C MET A 50 -2.18 3.26 -2.55
N GLN A 51 -1.68 2.20 -3.20
CA GLN A 51 -0.24 1.92 -3.31
C GLN A 51 0.48 3.08 -4.03
N ASP A 52 -0.04 3.53 -5.17
CA ASP A 52 0.54 4.64 -5.93
C ASP A 52 0.59 5.94 -5.11
N GLU A 53 -0.46 6.24 -4.34
CA GLU A 53 -0.50 7.39 -3.42
C GLU A 53 0.55 7.26 -2.30
N ALA A 54 0.68 6.07 -1.71
CA ALA A 54 1.69 5.82 -0.68
C ALA A 54 3.13 5.92 -1.22
N GLU A 55 3.38 5.47 -2.44
CA GLU A 55 4.67 5.69 -3.11
C GLU A 55 4.96 7.17 -3.34
N GLN A 56 3.95 7.97 -3.74
CA GLN A 56 4.12 9.42 -3.87
C GLN A 56 4.49 10.06 -2.54
N LYS A 57 3.77 9.72 -1.47
CA LYS A 57 4.06 10.21 -0.11
C LYS A 57 5.45 9.79 0.37
N LEU A 58 5.88 8.55 0.10
CA LEU A 58 7.23 8.10 0.43
C LEU A 58 8.30 8.91 -0.32
N ARG A 59 8.08 9.22 -1.60
CA ARG A 59 8.99 10.10 -2.36
C ARG A 59 9.05 11.51 -1.80
N GLU A 60 7.95 12.04 -1.30
CA GLU A 60 7.93 13.35 -0.61
C GLU A 60 8.71 13.31 0.69
N LEU A 61 8.53 12.25 1.49
CA LEU A 61 9.28 12.02 2.72
C LEU A 61 10.79 11.93 2.46
N GLN A 62 11.20 11.20 1.43
CA GLN A 62 12.60 11.09 1.00
C GLN A 62 13.22 12.45 0.70
N LYS A 63 12.46 13.37 0.08
CA LYS A 63 12.91 14.73 -0.23
C LYS A 63 12.89 15.68 0.97
N SER A 64 12.19 15.35 2.04
CA SER A 64 12.09 16.20 3.24
C SER A 64 13.41 16.27 4.03
N SER A 65 13.58 17.26 4.90
CA SER A 65 14.74 17.33 5.80
C SER A 65 14.60 16.40 7.01
N ASP A 66 15.69 16.16 7.73
CA ASP A 66 15.69 15.41 9.00
C ASP A 66 14.85 16.07 10.12
N THR A 67 14.41 17.31 9.94
CA THR A 67 13.48 17.99 10.84
C THR A 67 12.04 17.91 10.34
N ALA A 68 11.81 18.07 9.04
CA ALA A 68 10.47 18.11 8.45
C ALA A 68 9.79 16.72 8.40
N TRP A 69 10.55 15.62 8.31
CA TRP A 69 9.97 14.28 8.24
C TRP A 69 9.19 13.89 9.50
N GLN A 70 9.54 14.44 10.67
CA GLN A 70 8.87 14.15 11.94
C GLN A 70 7.42 14.64 11.91
N ASP A 71 7.17 15.82 11.35
CA ASP A 71 5.83 16.39 11.18
C ASP A 71 5.02 15.60 10.14
N MET A 72 5.67 15.05 9.12
CA MET A 72 5.04 14.24 8.08
C MET A 72 4.72 12.81 8.55
N LYS A 73 5.43 12.30 9.57
CA LYS A 73 5.36 10.91 10.01
C LYS A 73 3.94 10.47 10.38
N ALA A 74 3.20 11.29 11.11
CA ALA A 74 1.84 10.94 11.52
C ALA A 74 0.89 10.77 10.33
N GLY A 75 0.99 11.65 9.31
CA GLY A 75 0.22 11.52 8.08
C GLY A 75 0.61 10.29 7.27
N MET A 76 1.90 9.95 7.29
CA MET A 76 2.42 8.74 6.65
C MET A 76 1.94 7.46 7.33
N ASP A 77 2.03 7.38 8.66
CA ASP A 77 1.56 6.24 9.44
C ASP A 77 0.06 5.98 9.18
N ASN A 78 -0.76 7.04 9.21
CA ASN A 78 -2.20 6.92 8.94
C ASN A 78 -2.49 6.39 7.52
N ALA A 79 -1.73 6.83 6.52
CA ALA A 79 -1.86 6.34 5.15
C ALA A 79 -1.49 4.84 5.08
N TRP A 80 -0.42 4.45 5.78
CA TRP A 80 0.03 3.06 5.84
C TRP A 80 -0.97 2.13 6.52
N ASP A 81 -1.51 2.55 7.66
CA ASP A 81 -2.53 1.79 8.40
C ASP A 81 -3.79 1.59 7.56
N SER A 82 -4.17 2.61 6.78
CA SER A 82 -5.34 2.55 5.88
C SER A 82 -5.14 1.53 4.77
N ILE A 83 -3.94 1.47 4.17
CA ILE A 83 -3.61 0.48 3.14
C ILE A 83 -3.57 -0.92 3.76
N GLU A 84 -2.95 -1.09 4.93
CA GLU A 84 -2.91 -2.38 5.60
C GLU A 84 -4.32 -2.91 5.89
N ALA A 85 -5.22 -2.04 6.37
CA ALA A 85 -6.62 -2.39 6.58
C ALA A 85 -7.31 -2.80 5.27
N ALA A 86 -7.11 -2.04 4.19
CA ALA A 86 -7.68 -2.35 2.87
C ALA A 86 -7.17 -3.69 2.33
N MET A 87 -5.87 -3.96 2.45
CA MET A 87 -5.23 -5.22 2.04
C MET A 87 -5.79 -6.42 2.83
N LYS A 88 -5.94 -6.28 4.15
CA LYS A 88 -6.55 -7.30 5.01
C LYS A 88 -8.00 -7.59 4.61
N MET A 89 -8.78 -6.55 4.33
CA MET A 89 -10.18 -6.68 3.88
C MET A 89 -10.29 -7.33 2.51
N ALA A 90 -9.42 -6.97 1.56
CA ALA A 90 -9.41 -7.58 0.25
C ALA A 90 -9.03 -9.07 0.38
N THR A 91 -7.94 -9.39 1.07
CA THR A 91 -7.47 -10.77 1.23
C THR A 91 -8.50 -11.67 1.93
N SER A 92 -9.28 -11.15 2.89
CA SER A 92 -10.33 -11.93 3.55
C SER A 92 -11.52 -12.24 2.65
N ARG A 93 -11.76 -11.44 1.60
CA ARG A 93 -12.82 -11.68 0.60
C ARG A 93 -12.47 -12.77 -0.41
N PHE A 94 -11.18 -13.08 -0.58
CA PHE A 94 -10.70 -14.17 -1.43
C PHE A 94 -10.47 -15.49 -0.68
N LYS A 95 -10.77 -15.52 0.63
CA LYS A 95 -10.73 -16.75 1.43
C LYS A 95 -12.00 -17.58 1.28
#